data_AF-W2PQ74-F1
#
_entry.id   AF-W2PQ74-F1
#
_cell.length_a   1.000
_cell.length_b   1.000
_cell.length_c   1.000
_cell.angle_alpha   90.00
_cell.angle_beta   90.00
_cell.angle_gamma   90.00
#
_symmetry.space_group_name_H-M   'P 1'
#
loop_
_entity.id
_entity.type
_entity.pdbx_description
1 polymer ?
#
loop_
_entity_poly.entity_id
_entity_poly.type
_entity_poly.pdbx_seq_one_letter_code
_entity_poly.pdbx_strand_id
1 'polypeptide(L)'
;MDVLLDWITTEGNYRKWKGGMKHSGVSKESLCGLINGRMIDAGITHRKNDNIREKIKSLEASFKRAEDWRANTGQGVTDEGDLKSAVAKLCPYYDQLAPVMLERAST
;
A
#
# COMPACT_ATOMS: atom_id res chain seq x y z
N MET A 1 -11.43 5.47 1.37
CA MET A 1 -10.03 4.96 1.18
C MET A 1 -9.99 3.45 1.32
N ASP A 2 -10.97 2.90 2.03
CA ASP A 2 -11.14 1.52 2.43
C ASP A 2 -11.10 0.54 1.26
N VAL A 3 -11.80 0.80 0.15
CA VAL A 3 -11.79 -0.09 -1.03
C VAL A 3 -10.39 -0.27 -1.63
N LEU A 4 -9.59 0.81 -1.66
CA LEU A 4 -8.23 0.73 -2.20
C LEU A 4 -7.29 -0.02 -1.25
N LEU A 5 -7.43 0.27 0.05
CA LEU A 5 -6.64 -0.37 1.10
C LEU A 5 -6.99 -1.86 1.17
N ASP A 6 -8.27 -2.22 1.24
CA ASP A 6 -8.74 -3.60 1.18
C ASP A 6 -8.16 -4.34 -0.04
N TRP A 7 -8.20 -3.71 -1.22
CA TRP A 7 -7.65 -4.32 -2.42
C TRP A 7 -6.13 -4.54 -2.33
N ILE A 8 -5.36 -3.56 -1.82
CA ILE A 8 -3.90 -3.68 -1.76
C ILE A 8 -3.44 -4.66 -0.69
N THR A 9 -4.18 -4.77 0.42
CA THR A 9 -3.90 -5.68 1.54
C THR A 9 -4.44 -7.08 1.33
N THR A 10 -5.31 -7.28 0.33
CA THR A 10 -5.69 -8.63 -0.12
C THR A 10 -4.47 -9.39 -0.61
N GLU A 11 -4.34 -10.63 -0.17
CA GLU A 11 -3.22 -11.51 -0.48
C GLU A 11 -2.88 -11.54 -1.99
N GLY A 12 -1.60 -11.34 -2.31
CA GLY A 12 -1.08 -11.38 -3.68
C GLY A 12 -1.44 -10.19 -4.58
N ASN A 13 -2.34 -9.28 -4.19
CA ASN A 13 -2.70 -8.12 -5.02
C ASN A 13 -1.59 -7.08 -5.10
N TYR A 14 -0.91 -6.79 -3.98
CA TYR A 14 0.27 -5.94 -4.02
C TYR A 14 1.39 -6.57 -4.87
N ARG A 15 1.60 -7.89 -4.79
CA ARG A 15 2.55 -8.62 -5.65
C ARG A 15 2.20 -8.50 -7.14
N LYS A 16 0.92 -8.59 -7.50
CA LYS A 16 0.42 -8.32 -8.87
C LYS A 16 0.74 -6.89 -9.29
N TRP A 17 0.47 -5.91 -8.43
CA TRP A 17 0.75 -4.48 -8.68
C TRP A 17 2.24 -4.20 -8.94
N LYS A 18 3.15 -4.88 -8.21
CA LYS A 18 4.60 -4.75 -8.40
C LYS A 18 5.14 -5.43 -9.66
N GLY A 19 4.30 -6.11 -10.43
CA GLY A 19 4.72 -6.85 -11.62
C GLY A 19 5.37 -8.19 -11.29
N GLY A 20 5.09 -8.76 -10.10
CA GLY A 20 5.60 -10.08 -9.69
C GLY A 20 5.10 -11.23 -10.54
N MET A 21 4.09 -11.02 -11.37
CA MET A 21 3.62 -11.97 -12.38
C MET A 21 4.12 -11.54 -13.77
N LYS A 22 5.41 -11.73 -14.04
CA LYS A 22 6.08 -11.38 -15.32
C LYS A 22 5.43 -12.03 -16.56
N HIS A 23 4.55 -13.02 -16.38
CA HIS A 23 3.87 -13.74 -17.46
C HIS A 23 2.33 -13.62 -17.46
N SER A 24 1.72 -12.85 -16.55
CA SER A 24 0.24 -12.77 -16.50
C SER A 24 -0.37 -11.81 -17.52
N GLY A 25 0.43 -10.95 -18.17
CA GLY A 25 -0.08 -9.93 -19.10
C GLY A 25 -0.93 -8.83 -18.44
N VAL A 26 -1.04 -8.83 -17.10
CA VAL A 26 -1.88 -7.87 -16.37
C VAL A 26 -1.16 -6.53 -16.25
N SER A 27 -1.65 -5.54 -16.98
CA SER A 27 -1.14 -4.17 -16.91
C SER A 27 -1.59 -3.47 -15.61
N LYS A 28 -0.81 -2.48 -15.15
CA LYS A 28 -1.23 -1.61 -14.04
C LYS A 28 -2.52 -0.86 -14.35
N GLU A 29 -2.80 -0.60 -15.63
CA GLU A 29 -4.03 0.04 -16.07
C GLU A 29 -5.25 -0.87 -15.89
N SER A 30 -5.13 -2.16 -16.24
CA SER A 30 -6.18 -3.17 -15.99
C SER A 30 -6.44 -3.33 -14.49
N LEU A 31 -5.40 -3.31 -13.65
CA LEU A 31 -5.56 -3.32 -12.19
C LEU A 31 -6.27 -2.07 -11.67
N CYS A 32 -5.90 -0.89 -12.15
CA CYS A 32 -6.61 0.35 -11.80
C CYS A 32 -8.09 0.28 -12.20
N GLY A 33 -8.41 -0.26 -13.39
CA GLY A 33 -9.78 -0.45 -13.85
C GLY A 33 -10.59 -1.39 -12.95
N LEU A 34 -9.99 -2.50 -12.51
CA LEU A 34 -10.60 -3.43 -11.54
C LEU A 34 -10.92 -2.74 -10.21
N ILE A 35 -9.96 -1.98 -9.69
CA ILE A 35 -10.13 -1.22 -8.44
C ILE A 35 -11.21 -0.16 -8.62
N ASN A 36 -11.25 0.52 -9.77
CA ASN A 36 -12.26 1.52 -10.07
C ASN A 36 -13.66 0.92 -10.11
N GLY A 37 -13.82 -0.29 -10.68
CA GLY A 37 -15.07 -1.05 -10.64
C GLY A 37 -15.54 -1.29 -9.21
N ARG A 38 -14.65 -1.79 -8.34
CA ARG A 38 -14.96 -1.98 -6.91
C ARG A 38 -15.32 -0.66 -6.20
N MET A 39 -14.66 0.44 -6.57
CA MET A 39 -14.98 1.77 -6.03
C MET A 39 -16.39 2.20 -6.44
N ILE A 40 -16.76 2.00 -7.71
CA ILE A 40 -18.09 2.31 -8.23
C ILE A 40 -19.16 1.47 -7.52
N ASP A 41 -18.91 0.16 -7.33
CA ASP A 41 -19.82 -0.74 -6.61
C ASP A 41 -20.03 -0.30 -5.15
N ALA A 42 -19.01 0.31 -4.55
CA ALA A 42 -19.08 0.92 -3.22
C ALA A 42 -19.64 2.36 -3.22
N GLY A 43 -20.17 2.86 -4.34
CA GLY A 43 -20.75 4.19 -4.48
C GLY A 43 -19.76 5.33 -4.77
N ILE A 44 -18.47 5.02 -4.98
CA ILE A 44 -17.41 6.00 -5.26
C ILE A 44 -17.19 6.10 -6.77
N THR A 45 -17.92 7.01 -7.43
CA THR A 45 -17.93 7.13 -8.90
C THR A 45 -17.00 8.20 -9.47
N HIS A 46 -16.44 9.08 -8.63
CA HIS A 46 -15.63 10.23 -9.08
C HIS A 46 -14.15 9.89 -9.31
N ARG A 47 -13.72 8.66 -9.02
CA ARG A 47 -12.30 8.27 -9.13
C ARG A 47 -11.98 7.83 -10.56
N LYS A 48 -10.73 8.06 -10.95
CA LYS A 48 -10.17 7.69 -12.25
C LYS A 48 -8.96 6.80 -12.02
N ASN A 49 -8.58 6.02 -13.03
CA ASN A 49 -7.44 5.12 -12.97
C ASN A 49 -6.12 5.84 -12.58
N ASP A 50 -5.92 7.07 -13.05
CA ASP A 50 -4.76 7.88 -12.67
C ASP A 50 -4.77 8.27 -11.20
N ASN A 51 -5.93 8.71 -10.68
CA ASN A 51 -6.11 9.01 -9.25
C ASN A 51 -5.81 7.78 -8.37
N ILE A 52 -6.22 6.59 -8.82
CA ILE A 52 -5.95 5.32 -8.12
C ILE A 52 -4.46 5.01 -8.14
N ARG A 53 -3.81 5.14 -9.29
CA ARG A 53 -2.37 4.91 -9.46
C ARG A 53 -1.54 5.86 -8.59
N GLU A 54 -1.86 7.15 -8.61
CA GLU A 54 -1.21 8.14 -7.75
C GLU A 54 -1.42 7.84 -6.28
N LYS A 55 -2.63 7.38 -5.91
CA LYS A 55 -2.90 7.04 -4.52
C LYS A 55 -2.10 5.83 -4.05
N ILE A 56 -1.96 4.79 -4.86
CA ILE A 56 -1.08 3.66 -4.55
C ILE A 56 0.37 4.12 -4.40
N LYS A 57 0.87 4.95 -5.32
CA LYS A 57 2.22 5.53 -5.21
C LYS A 57 2.42 6.31 -3.90
N SER A 58 1.41 7.10 -3.50
CA SER A 58 1.43 7.82 -2.23
C SER A 58 1.47 6.89 -1.02
N LEU A 59 0.71 5.78 -1.04
CA LEU A 59 0.76 4.76 0.01
C LEU A 59 2.15 4.10 0.10
N GLU A 60 2.72 3.70 -1.04
CA GLU A 60 4.08 3.13 -1.10
C GLU A 60 5.12 4.13 -0.57
N ALA A 61 4.99 5.41 -0.91
CA ALA A 61 5.89 6.46 -0.43
C ALA A 61 5.77 6.71 1.08
N SER A 62 4.55 6.76 1.61
CA SER A 62 4.30 6.90 3.05
C SER A 62 4.84 5.70 3.83
N PHE A 63 4.61 4.47 3.33
CA PHE A 63 5.15 3.25 3.94
C PHE A 63 6.68 3.26 3.95
N LYS A 64 7.30 3.55 2.81
CA LYS A 64 8.76 3.67 2.71
C LYS A 64 9.32 4.71 3.67
N ARG A 65 8.68 5.87 3.79
CA ARG A 65 9.10 6.92 4.73
C ARG A 65 9.03 6.46 6.19
N ALA A 66 8.02 5.66 6.53
CA ALA A 66 7.90 5.08 7.87
C ALA A 66 9.02 4.04 8.14
N GLU A 67 9.32 3.18 7.17
CA GLU A 67 10.43 2.22 7.26
C GLU A 67 11.79 2.91 7.33
N ASP A 68 12.03 3.91 6.48
CA ASP A 68 13.27 4.69 6.49
C ASP A 68 13.45 5.41 7.84
N TRP A 69 12.37 5.97 8.40
CA TRP A 69 12.41 6.58 9.74
C TRP A 69 12.69 5.54 10.82
N ARG A 70 12.03 4.38 10.78
CA ARG A 70 12.22 3.29 11.74
C ARG A 70 13.65 2.76 11.70
N ALA A 71 14.23 2.61 10.52
CA ALA A 71 15.58 2.12 10.32
C ALA A 71 16.67 3.11 10.77
N ASN A 72 16.41 4.42 10.74
CA ASN A 72 17.40 5.44 11.11
C ASN A 72 17.15 6.01 12.52
N THR A 73 16.01 6.70 12.69
CA THR A 73 15.66 7.41 13.92
C THR A 73 15.05 6.47 14.96
N GLY A 74 14.29 5.47 14.51
CA GLY A 74 13.62 4.51 15.38
C GLY A 74 14.56 3.65 16.23
N GLN A 75 15.83 3.48 15.83
CA GLN A 75 16.82 2.74 16.62
C GLN A 75 17.12 3.38 17.99
N GLY A 76 16.97 4.70 18.09
CA GLY A 76 17.19 5.44 19.34
C GLY A 76 15.95 5.55 20.24
N VAL A 77 14.79 5.08 19.76
CA VAL A 77 13.53 5.12 20.51
C VAL A 77 13.40 3.83 21.32
N THR A 78 13.44 3.95 22.64
CA THR A 78 13.33 2.81 23.56
C THR A 78 11.90 2.50 23.98
N ASP A 79 10.97 3.44 23.78
CA ASP A 79 9.54 3.27 24.06
C ASP A 79 8.79 2.78 22.81
N GLU A 80 8.16 1.62 22.92
CA GLU A 80 7.41 1.02 21.82
C GLU A 80 6.16 1.84 21.44
N GLY A 81 5.54 2.52 22.40
CA GLY A 81 4.38 3.38 22.17
C GLY A 81 4.71 4.62 21.34
N ASP A 82 5.85 5.25 21.62
CA ASP A 82 6.39 6.38 20.86
C ASP A 82 6.80 5.95 19.46
N LEU A 83 7.43 4.79 19.32
CA LEU A 83 7.80 4.22 18.03
C LEU A 83 6.55 3.98 17.16
N LYS A 84 5.53 3.32 17.72
CA LYS A 84 4.26 3.07 17.02
C LYS A 84 3.55 4.36 16.65
N SER A 85 3.54 5.34 17.56
CA SER A 85 2.90 6.64 17.33
C SER A 85 3.59 7.44 16.23
N ALA A 86 4.92 7.42 16.19
CA ALA A 86 5.70 8.07 15.14
C ALA A 86 5.49 7.41 13.77
N VAL A 87 5.47 6.07 13.73
CA VAL A 87 5.15 5.31 12.51
C VAL A 87 3.74 5.61 12.02
N ALA A 88 2.74 5.63 12.89
CA ALA A 88 1.36 5.96 12.55
C ALA A 88 1.20 7.40 12.00
N LYS A 89 1.98 8.36 12.50
CA LYS A 89 2.02 9.74 11.97
C LYS A 89 2.57 9.79 10.54
N LEU A 90 3.53 8.93 10.20
CA LEU A 90 4.15 8.87 8.87
C LEU A 90 3.32 8.06 7.87
N CYS A 91 2.76 6.94 8.34
CA CYS A 91 1.93 6.04 7.57
C CYS A 91 0.76 5.56 8.44
N PRO A 92 -0.41 6.21 8.36
CA PRO A 92 -1.58 5.85 9.17
C PRO A 92 -2.07 4.41 8.95
N TYR A 93 -1.76 3.84 7.80
CA TYR A 93 -2.16 2.48 7.41
C TYR A 93 -1.00 1.48 7.52
N TYR A 94 0.07 1.81 8.24
CA TYR A 94 1.28 1.00 8.32
C TYR A 94 1.00 -0.45 8.70
N ASP A 95 0.23 -0.68 9.77
CA ASP A 95 -0.08 -2.03 10.27
C ASP A 95 -0.84 -2.89 9.25
N GLN A 96 -1.66 -2.26 8.39
CA GLN A 96 -2.40 -2.96 7.33
C GLN A 96 -1.53 -3.22 6.10
N LEU A 97 -0.61 -2.31 5.80
CA LEU A 97 0.28 -2.41 4.63
C LEU A 97 1.50 -3.30 4.89
N ALA A 98 2.00 -3.36 6.13
CA ALA A 98 3.20 -4.09 6.50
C ALA A 98 3.14 -5.58 6.10
N PRO A 99 2.06 -6.34 6.33
CA PRO A 99 1.98 -7.75 5.94
C PRO A 99 2.21 -7.97 4.45
N VAL A 100 1.70 -7.09 3.57
CA VAL A 100 1.82 -7.25 2.11
C VAL A 100 3.04 -6.56 1.52
N MET A 101 3.50 -5.47 2.13
CA MET A 101 4.63 -4.67 1.61
C MET A 101 5.98 -5.15 2.11
N LEU A 102 6.05 -5.74 3.32
CA LEU A 102 7.24 -6.42 3.84
C LEU A 102 7.39 -7.84 3.31
N GLU A 103 6.32 -8.42 2.74
CA GLU A 103 6.35 -9.68 2.01
C GLU A 103 7.12 -9.52 0.68
N ARG A 104 8.44 -9.30 0.79
CA ARG A 104 9.37 -9.28 -0.33
C ARG A 104 10.77 -9.75 0.07
N ALA A 105 10.91 -11.05 0.31
CA ALA A 105 12.01 -11.91 -0.16
C ALA A 105 11.83 -13.35 0.39
N SER A 106 10.92 -14.13 -0.19
CA SER A 106 11.01 -15.59 -0.13
C SER A 106 10.99 -16.10 -1.56
N THR A 107 12.08 -15.88 -2.28
CA THR A 107 12.49 -16.64 -3.46
C THR A 107 13.97 -16.43 -3.67
#